data_AF-A0A3L9Z298-F1
#
_entry.id   AF-A0A3L9Z298-F1
#
_cell.length_a   1.000
_cell.length_b   1.000
_cell.length_c   1.000
_cell.angle_alpha   90.00
_cell.angle_beta   90.00
_cell.angle_gamma   90.00
#
_symmetry.space_group_name_H-M   'P 1'
#
loop_
_entity.id
_entity.type
_entity.pdbx_description
1 polymer ?
#
loop_
_entity_poly.entity_id
_entity_poly.type
_entity_poly.pdbx_seq_one_letter_code
_entity_poly.pdbx_strand_id
1 'polypeptide(L)'
;MHDFKTNWTRQELSAYLLLYCAHADFIESEKEVELIRSKVDKEHYKSIHEEFEIDNDYQSIQKIEAAIDRLGYNKEQIHDLVEEMKMLFHVDGEYDAAENALFTGLKHLLEGKE
;
A
#
# COMPACT_ATOMS: atom_id res chain seq x y z
N MET A 1 3.98 -6.87 -23.18
CA MET A 1 3.12 -6.83 -21.99
C MET A 1 4.07 -6.96 -20.81
N HIS A 2 4.25 -5.90 -20.04
CA HIS A 2 4.94 -6.05 -18.75
C HIS A 2 4.01 -6.84 -17.84
N ASP A 3 4.46 -7.99 -17.36
CA ASP A 3 3.72 -8.82 -16.42
C ASP A 3 4.00 -8.23 -15.03
N PHE A 4 3.11 -7.36 -14.54
CA PHE A 4 3.18 -6.78 -13.18
C PHE A 4 2.73 -7.78 -12.10
N LYS A 5 2.83 -9.08 -12.41
CA LYS A 5 2.32 -10.15 -11.58
C LYS A 5 3.29 -10.41 -10.44
N THR A 6 2.79 -10.24 -9.23
CA THR A 6 3.54 -10.50 -8.01
C THR A 6 3.14 -11.85 -7.43
N ASN A 7 3.99 -12.45 -6.61
CA ASN A 7 3.66 -13.65 -5.82
C ASN A 7 3.25 -13.31 -4.39
N TRP A 8 2.97 -12.03 -4.11
CA TRP A 8 2.67 -11.53 -2.78
C TRP A 8 1.48 -12.24 -2.13
N THR A 9 1.58 -12.47 -0.84
CA THR A 9 0.46 -12.75 0.04
C THR A 9 -0.38 -11.50 0.27
N ARG A 10 -1.53 -11.66 0.93
CA ARG A 10 -2.37 -10.52 1.34
C ARG A 10 -1.67 -9.57 2.29
N GLN A 11 -0.82 -10.10 3.18
CA GLN A 11 -0.04 -9.30 4.12
C GLN A 11 1.07 -8.52 3.41
N GLU A 12 1.75 -9.14 2.44
CA GLU A 12 2.76 -8.48 1.61
C GLU A 12 2.17 -7.38 0.73
N LEU A 13 0.98 -7.60 0.15
CA LEU A 13 0.24 -6.55 -0.56
C LEU A 13 -0.13 -5.39 0.37
N SER A 14 -0.65 -5.68 1.57
CA SER A 14 -0.97 -4.63 2.56
C SER A 14 0.29 -3.84 2.93
N ALA A 15 1.39 -4.51 3.24
CA ALA A 15 2.66 -3.85 3.54
C ALA A 15 3.17 -2.98 2.38
N TYR A 16 3.11 -3.48 1.14
CA TYR A 16 3.52 -2.72 -0.05
C TYR A 16 2.64 -1.48 -0.27
N LEU A 17 1.31 -1.63 -0.12
CA LEU A 17 0.37 -0.52 -0.24
C LEU A 17 0.62 0.55 0.81
N LEU A 18 0.92 0.15 2.06
CA LEU A 18 1.22 1.09 3.14
C LEU A 18 2.57 1.78 2.95
N LEU A 19 3.59 1.12 2.40
CA LEU A 19 4.85 1.78 2.00
C LEU A 19 4.61 2.83 0.92
N TYR A 20 3.80 2.51 -0.08
CA TYR A 20 3.41 3.48 -1.11
C TYR A 20 2.65 4.68 -0.53
N CYS A 21 1.87 4.47 0.54
CA CYS A 21 1.21 5.55 1.27
C CYS A 21 2.19 6.38 2.13
N ALA A 22 3.11 5.74 2.86
CA ALA A 22 4.10 6.43 3.70
C ALA A 22 5.12 7.24 2.87
N HIS A 23 5.29 6.91 1.59
CA HIS A 23 6.18 7.63 0.68
C HIS A 23 5.46 8.78 -0.09
N ALA A 24 4.21 9.11 0.25
CA ALA A 24 3.38 10.09 -0.47
C ALA A 24 4.04 11.48 -0.59
N ASP A 25 4.68 11.91 0.48
CA ASP A 25 5.34 13.22 0.64
C ASP A 25 6.88 13.10 0.71
N PHE A 26 7.41 11.90 0.43
CA PHE A 26 8.82 11.50 0.58
C PHE A 26 9.35 11.55 2.04
N ILE A 27 8.48 11.56 3.04
CA ILE A 27 8.86 11.60 4.45
C ILE A 27 8.19 10.44 5.20
N GLU A 28 8.93 9.34 5.39
CA GLU A 28 8.45 8.24 6.22
C GLU A 28 8.76 8.50 7.70
N SER A 29 7.73 8.57 8.53
CA SER A 29 7.85 8.66 9.98
C SER A 29 8.23 7.31 10.60
N GLU A 30 9.05 7.31 11.65
CA GLU A 30 9.47 6.07 12.33
C GLU A 30 8.27 5.23 12.81
N LYS A 31 7.20 5.91 13.26
CA LYS A 31 5.96 5.25 13.69
C LYS A 31 5.18 4.58 12.55
N GLU A 32 5.19 5.17 11.36
CA GLU A 32 4.55 4.58 10.18
C GLU A 32 5.30 3.32 9.76
N VAL A 33 6.63 3.40 9.72
CA VAL A 33 7.51 2.26 9.47
C VAL A 33 7.27 1.15 10.50
N GLU A 34 7.12 1.49 11.78
CA GLU A 34 6.77 0.52 12.82
C GLU A 34 5.39 -0.12 12.59
N LEU A 35 4.38 0.66 12.17
CA LEU A 35 3.07 0.12 11.82
C LEU A 35 3.17 -0.88 10.67
N ILE A 36 3.90 -0.54 9.60
CA ILE A 36 4.07 -1.41 8.43
C ILE A 36 4.80 -2.70 8.82
N ARG A 37 5.87 -2.59 9.61
CA ARG A 37 6.62 -3.74 10.13
C ARG A 37 5.78 -4.66 11.01
N SER A 38 4.69 -4.17 11.61
CA SER A 38 3.78 -5.01 12.40
C SER A 38 2.88 -5.91 11.54
N LYS A 39 2.75 -5.64 10.23
CA LYS A 39 1.84 -6.37 9.32
C LYS A 39 2.43 -7.66 8.74
N VAL A 40 3.75 -7.73 8.69
CA VAL A 40 4.51 -8.80 8.03
C VAL A 40 5.74 -9.15 8.86
N ASP A 41 6.19 -10.40 8.79
CA ASP A 41 7.46 -10.78 9.40
C ASP A 41 8.63 -10.01 8.79
N LYS A 42 9.71 -9.87 9.57
CA LYS A 42 10.89 -9.07 9.20
C LYS A 42 11.48 -9.44 7.83
N GLU A 43 11.48 -10.72 7.47
CA GLU A 43 12.00 -11.20 6.19
C GLU A 43 11.14 -10.73 5.01
N HIS A 44 9.81 -10.83 5.14
CA HIS A 44 8.86 -10.37 4.13
C HIS A 44 8.85 -8.85 4.03
N TYR A 45 8.88 -8.13 5.16
CA TYR A 45 9.01 -6.66 5.17
C TYR A 45 10.23 -6.21 4.37
N LYS A 46 11.39 -6.83 4.63
CA LYS A 46 12.62 -6.48 3.93
C LYS A 46 12.50 -6.68 2.42
N SER A 47 12.00 -7.85 1.99
CA SER A 47 11.83 -8.14 0.57
C SER A 47 10.87 -7.15 -0.11
N ILE A 48 9.77 -6.80 0.55
CA ILE A 48 8.76 -5.88 0.03
C ILE A 48 9.29 -4.44 -0.04
N HIS A 49 10.05 -4.02 0.96
CA HIS A 49 10.69 -2.71 0.99
C HIS A 49 11.77 -2.59 -0.11
N GLU A 50 12.63 -3.59 -0.26
CA GLU A 50 13.65 -3.62 -1.32
C GLU A 50 13.00 -3.59 -2.73
N GLU A 51 11.85 -4.25 -2.90
CA GLU A 51 11.08 -4.20 -4.14
C GLU A 51 10.43 -2.84 -4.37
N PHE A 52 9.92 -2.20 -3.31
CA PHE A 52 9.32 -0.87 -3.37
C PHE A 52 10.33 0.22 -3.76
N GLU A 53 11.53 0.22 -3.17
CA GLU A 53 12.57 1.23 -3.40
C GLU A 53 13.05 1.30 -4.86
N ILE A 54 12.85 0.24 -5.65
CA ILE A 54 13.25 0.17 -7.07
C ILE A 54 12.09 0.44 -8.04
N ASP A 55 10.85 0.45 -7.56
CA ASP A 55 9.66 0.67 -8.37
C ASP A 55 9.32 2.16 -8.44
N ASN A 56 8.94 2.62 -9.63
CA ASN A 56 8.29 3.94 -9.77
C ASN A 56 6.78 3.84 -9.55
N ASP A 57 6.11 4.99 -9.45
CA ASP A 57 4.65 5.08 -9.23
C ASP A 57 3.84 4.21 -10.18
N TYR A 58 4.19 4.20 -11.47
CA TYR A 58 3.48 3.40 -12.47
C TYR A 58 3.62 1.89 -12.18
N GLN A 59 4.83 1.42 -11.86
CA GLN A 59 5.06 0.02 -11.49
C GLN A 59 4.31 -0.35 -10.20
N SER A 60 4.41 0.50 -9.17
CA SER A 60 3.74 0.31 -7.89
C SER A 60 2.23 0.17 -8.06
N ILE A 61 1.58 1.10 -8.77
CA ILE A 61 0.14 1.07 -9.02
C ILE A 61 -0.25 -0.20 -9.79
N GLN A 62 0.48 -0.54 -10.86
CA GLN A 62 0.16 -1.74 -11.65
C GLN A 62 0.31 -3.04 -10.84
N LYS A 63 1.31 -3.14 -9.98
CA LYS A 63 1.50 -4.30 -9.10
C LYS A 63 0.41 -4.40 -8.04
N ILE A 64 0.01 -3.29 -7.42
CA ILE A 64 -1.11 -3.24 -6.46
C ILE A 64 -2.39 -3.73 -7.14
N GLU A 65 -2.73 -3.19 -8.32
CA GLU A 65 -3.91 -3.61 -9.06
C GLU A 65 -3.88 -5.09 -9.44
N ALA A 66 -2.74 -5.57 -9.96
CA ALA A 66 -2.57 -6.98 -10.36
C ALA A 66 -2.64 -7.94 -9.17
N ALA A 67 -2.10 -7.53 -8.01
CA ALA A 67 -2.13 -8.33 -6.80
C ALA A 67 -3.55 -8.43 -6.22
N ILE A 68 -4.31 -7.34 -6.22
CA ILE A 68 -5.71 -7.30 -5.78
C ILE A 68 -6.58 -8.25 -6.61
N ASP A 69 -6.45 -8.18 -7.93
CA ASP A 69 -7.16 -9.05 -8.87
C ASP A 69 -6.79 -10.52 -8.64
N ARG A 70 -5.49 -10.82 -8.62
CA ARG A 70 -4.98 -12.19 -8.43
C ARG A 70 -5.40 -12.79 -7.09
N LEU A 71 -5.40 -12.00 -6.01
CA LEU A 71 -5.76 -12.46 -4.67
C LEU A 71 -7.27 -12.54 -4.45
N GLY A 72 -8.07 -12.05 -5.40
CA GLY A 72 -9.53 -12.12 -5.36
C GLY A 72 -10.13 -11.34 -4.20
N TYR A 73 -9.69 -10.09 -4.01
CA TYR A 73 -10.25 -9.23 -2.96
C TYR A 73 -11.73 -8.95 -3.22
N ASN A 74 -12.54 -9.10 -2.17
CA ASN A 74 -13.94 -8.68 -2.19
C ASN A 74 -14.07 -7.26 -1.62
N LYS A 75 -15.28 -6.68 -1.71
CA LYS A 75 -15.56 -5.31 -1.24
C LYS A 75 -15.21 -5.07 0.24
N GLU A 76 -15.43 -6.05 1.10
CA GLU A 76 -15.10 -5.95 2.53
C GLU A 76 -13.58 -5.92 2.74
N GLN A 77 -12.84 -6.76 2.02
CA GLN A 77 -11.38 -6.79 2.10
C GLN A 77 -10.71 -5.57 1.48
N ILE A 78 -11.33 -4.98 0.45
CA ILE A 78 -10.91 -3.66 -0.07
C ILE A 78 -11.17 -2.58 0.98
N HIS A 79 -12.32 -2.61 1.64
CA HIS A 79 -12.62 -1.69 2.73
C HIS A 79 -11.59 -1.79 3.86
N ASP A 80 -11.19 -3.00 4.24
CA ASP A 80 -10.14 -3.22 5.23
C ASP A 80 -8.81 -2.56 4.82
N LEU A 81 -8.38 -2.71 3.56
CA LEU A 81 -7.17 -2.04 3.05
C LEU A 81 -7.29 -0.51 3.13
N VAL A 82 -8.44 0.05 2.77
CA VAL A 82 -8.69 1.49 2.83
C VAL A 82 -8.64 2.00 4.27
N GLU A 83 -9.19 1.25 5.23
CA GLU A 83 -9.10 1.60 6.64
C GLU A 83 -7.67 1.47 7.17
N GLU A 84 -6.88 0.49 6.69
CA GLU A 84 -5.45 0.39 7.02
C GLU A 84 -4.65 1.60 6.54
N MET A 85 -4.87 2.05 5.30
CA MET A 85 -4.25 3.27 4.78
C MET A 85 -4.63 4.48 5.64
N LYS A 86 -5.90 4.60 5.98
CA LYS A 86 -6.38 5.69 6.82
C LYS A 86 -5.74 5.67 8.21
N MET A 87 -5.58 4.48 8.81
CA MET A 87 -4.89 4.35 10.09
C MET A 87 -3.44 4.84 10.01
N LEU A 88 -2.69 4.45 8.98
CA LEU A 88 -1.30 4.88 8.75
C LEU A 88 -1.18 6.41 8.80
N PHE A 89 -2.00 7.08 8.02
CA PHE A 89 -2.04 8.54 7.93
C PHE A 89 -2.45 9.29 9.20
N HIS A 90 -2.95 8.59 10.23
CA HIS A 90 -3.29 9.19 11.52
C HIS A 90 -2.28 8.83 12.62
N VAL A 91 -1.21 8.09 12.30
CA VAL A 91 -0.25 7.58 13.29
C VAL A 91 0.60 8.70 13.90
N ASP A 92 1.03 9.68 13.11
CA ASP A 92 1.99 10.69 13.53
C ASP A 92 1.40 12.11 13.69
N GLY A 93 0.23 12.40 13.14
CA GLY A 93 -0.44 13.68 13.38
C GLY A 93 -1.57 14.03 12.42
N GLU A 94 -1.61 15.30 12.01
CA GLU A 94 -2.65 15.80 11.12
C GLU A 94 -2.30 15.52 9.65
N TYR A 95 -3.29 14.96 8.99
CA TYR A 95 -3.29 14.56 7.60
C TYR A 95 -3.16 15.74 6.63
N ASP A 96 -2.10 15.77 5.81
CA ASP A 96 -1.82 16.88 4.92
C ASP A 96 -2.59 16.79 3.58
N ALA A 97 -2.48 17.83 2.75
CA ALA A 97 -3.20 17.90 1.48
C ALA A 97 -2.70 16.88 0.42
N ALA A 98 -1.42 16.54 0.43
CA ALA A 98 -0.82 15.57 -0.48
C ALA A 98 -1.26 14.15 -0.11
N GLU A 99 -1.21 13.80 1.17
CA GLU A 99 -1.66 12.50 1.63
C GLU A 99 -3.17 12.32 1.38
N ASN A 100 -3.99 13.35 1.63
CA ASN A 100 -5.42 13.36 1.30
C ASN A 100 -5.69 13.09 -0.19
N ALA A 101 -4.91 13.71 -1.07
CA ALA A 101 -5.03 13.52 -2.50
C ALA A 101 -4.66 12.07 -2.88
N LEU A 102 -3.59 11.53 -2.30
CA LEU A 102 -3.17 10.15 -2.52
C LEU A 102 -4.23 9.15 -2.08
N PHE A 103 -4.75 9.26 -0.85
CA PHE A 103 -5.81 8.39 -0.35
C PHE A 103 -7.06 8.47 -1.19
N THR A 104 -7.47 9.67 -1.59
CA THR A 104 -8.65 9.82 -2.46
C THR A 104 -8.43 9.09 -3.78
N GLY A 105 -7.25 9.22 -4.39
CA GLY A 105 -6.89 8.53 -5.63
C GLY A 105 -6.85 7.02 -5.48
N LEU A 106 -6.15 6.51 -4.46
CA LEU A 106 -6.04 5.09 -4.18
C LEU A 106 -7.38 4.48 -3.81
N LYS A 107 -8.18 5.13 -2.96
CA LYS A 107 -9.53 4.67 -2.62
C LYS A 107 -10.40 4.48 -3.87
N HIS A 108 -10.42 5.45 -4.78
CA HIS A 108 -11.17 5.32 -6.04
C HIS A 108 -10.63 4.19 -6.93
N LEU A 109 -9.30 4.01 -6.98
CA LEU A 109 -8.67 2.92 -7.72
C LEU A 109 -9.04 1.54 -7.17
N LEU A 110 -9.09 1.40 -5.84
CA LEU A 110 -9.39 0.15 -5.16
C LEU A 110 -10.89 -0.18 -5.20
N GLU A 111 -11.76 0.80 -4.94
CA GLU A 111 -13.23 0.63 -4.90
C GLU A 111 -13.88 0.63 -6.28
N GLY A 112 -13.24 1.24 -7.29
CA GLY A 112 -13.74 1.33 -8.66
C GLY A 112 -13.65 0.04 -9.47
N LYS A 113 -13.17 -1.06 -8.87
CA LYS A 113 -13.17 -2.41 -9.44
C LYS A 113 -14.57 -3.03 -9.27
N GLU A 114 -15.54 -2.57 -10.06
CA GLU A 114 -16.89 -3.16 -10.19
C GLU A 114 -16.93 -4.30 -11.22
#